data_AF-A0A497BN46-F1
#
_entry.id   AF-A0A497BN46-F1
#
_cell.length_a   1.000
_cell.length_b   1.000
_cell.length_c   1.000
_cell.angle_alpha   90.00
_cell.angle_beta   90.00
_cell.angle_gamma   90.00
#
_symmetry.space_group_name_H-M   'P 1'
#
loop_
_entity.id
_entity.type
_entity.pdbx_description
1 polymer ?
#
loop_
_entity_poly.entity_id
_entity_poly.type
_entity_poly.pdbx_seq_one_letter_code
_entity_poly.pdbx_strand_id
1 'polypeptide(L)'
;NLHNGGALPVFVEATCYSSRFAYPNNETLDESLLRLAGGGAVATWGNTTLGLDSGHKNLRERFFYAVFDSGVTELGPVIGYAKLGLDSRNLDLHDTYILLGDPAMDLYMTVVPWTDELFLPLVMRGG
;
A
#
# COMPACT_ATOMS: atom_id res chain seq x y z
N ASN A 1 -1.74 17.94 -7.40
CA ASN A 1 -0.67 17.57 -8.34
C ASN A 1 0.47 16.97 -7.53
N LEU A 2 0.69 15.66 -7.64
CA LEU A 2 1.69 14.93 -6.87
C LEU A 2 2.92 14.69 -7.74
N HIS A 3 4.11 14.97 -7.20
CA HIS A 3 5.39 14.85 -7.89
C HIS A 3 6.34 13.92 -7.13
N ASN A 4 5.86 12.72 -6.82
CA ASN A 4 6.54 11.72 -5.98
C ASN A 4 6.96 10.47 -6.75
N GLY A 5 7.21 10.56 -8.06
CA GLY A 5 7.57 9.39 -8.89
C GLY A 5 8.81 8.61 -8.44
N GLY A 6 9.71 9.23 -7.68
CA GLY A 6 10.86 8.55 -7.06
C GLY A 6 10.53 7.82 -5.74
N ALA A 7 9.34 8.01 -5.19
CA ALA A 7 8.90 7.46 -3.91
C ALA A 7 7.37 7.28 -3.91
N LEU A 8 6.91 6.20 -4.55
CA LEU A 8 5.50 5.86 -4.66
C LEU A 8 5.06 5.03 -3.43
N PRO A 9 4.11 5.51 -2.61
CA PRO A 9 3.61 4.79 -1.45
C PRO A 9 2.52 3.78 -1.83
N VAL A 10 2.25 2.87 -0.89
CA VAL A 10 1.01 2.08 -0.87
C VAL A 10 -0.03 2.80 -0.02
N PHE A 11 -1.21 3.06 -0.57
CA PHE A 11 -2.33 3.65 0.17
C PHE A 11 -3.22 2.57 0.77
N VAL A 12 -3.46 2.63 2.08
CA VAL A 12 -4.37 1.74 2.81
C VAL A 12 -5.53 2.57 3.34
N GLU A 13 -6.71 2.38 2.77
CA GLU A 13 -7.79 3.38 2.88
C GLU A 13 -9.02 2.89 3.64
N ALA A 14 -9.29 3.47 4.81
CA ALA A 14 -10.52 3.20 5.58
C ALA A 14 -11.68 4.12 5.14
N THR A 15 -12.02 4.10 3.85
CA THR A 15 -13.01 4.99 3.22
C THR A 15 -13.99 4.23 2.35
N CYS A 16 -15.15 4.83 2.07
CA CYS A 16 -16.16 4.25 1.19
C CYS A 16 -15.92 4.64 -0.27
N TYR A 17 -16.16 3.70 -1.19
CA TYR A 17 -16.14 3.90 -2.65
C TYR A 17 -14.82 4.37 -3.28
N SER A 18 -13.71 4.45 -2.54
CA SER A 18 -12.45 4.97 -3.09
C SER A 18 -11.87 4.10 -4.19
N SER A 19 -12.19 2.80 -4.19
CA SER A 19 -11.75 1.83 -5.20
C SER A 19 -12.89 1.31 -6.08
N ARG A 20 -14.01 2.05 -6.22
CA ARG A 20 -15.16 1.64 -7.06
C ARG A 20 -14.84 1.74 -8.57
N PHE A 21 -13.87 0.96 -9.04
CA PHE A 21 -13.37 0.95 -10.43
C PHE A 21 -14.44 0.60 -11.49
N ALA A 22 -15.55 0.00 -11.08
CA ALA A 22 -16.70 -0.28 -11.95
C ALA A 22 -17.61 0.94 -12.19
N TYR A 23 -17.28 2.11 -11.62
CA TYR A 23 -18.05 3.33 -11.81
C TYR A 23 -17.79 3.91 -13.22
N PRO A 24 -18.80 4.02 -14.09
CA PRO A 24 -18.57 4.28 -15.53
C PRO A 24 -18.27 5.74 -15.87
N ASN A 25 -18.68 6.68 -15.01
CA ASN A 25 -18.74 8.10 -15.39
C ASN A 25 -17.49 8.88 -15.00
N ASN A 26 -16.74 8.42 -13.99
CA ASN A 26 -15.56 9.09 -13.47
C ASN A 26 -14.55 8.07 -12.95
N GLU A 27 -13.27 8.42 -13.00
CA GLU A 27 -12.24 7.73 -12.22
C GLU A 27 -12.48 7.92 -10.71
N THR A 28 -12.23 6.87 -9.96
CA THR A 28 -12.19 6.92 -8.50
C THR A 28 -10.85 7.44 -7.99
N LEU A 29 -10.79 7.84 -6.71
CA LEU A 29 -9.56 8.36 -6.10
C LEU A 29 -8.38 7.40 -6.32
N ASP A 30 -8.60 6.12 -6.08
CA ASP A 30 -7.57 5.09 -6.20
C ASP A 30 -7.11 4.89 -7.64
N GLU A 31 -8.03 4.96 -8.60
CA GLU A 31 -7.68 4.92 -10.01
C GLU A 31 -6.86 6.13 -10.43
N SER A 32 -7.23 7.34 -9.98
CA SER A 32 -6.47 8.57 -10.23
C SER A 32 -5.06 8.48 -9.63
N LEU A 33 -4.93 7.93 -8.41
CA LEU A 33 -3.63 7.76 -7.75
C LEU A 33 -2.74 6.74 -8.48
N LEU A 34 -3.30 5.60 -8.89
CA LEU A 34 -2.55 4.53 -9.53
C LEU A 34 -2.15 4.88 -10.98
N ARG A 35 -2.99 5.65 -11.71
CA ARG A 35 -2.75 6.01 -13.11
C ARG A 35 -1.93 7.29 -13.29
N LEU A 36 -1.63 8.03 -12.21
CA LEU A 36 -0.91 9.30 -12.31
C LEU A 36 0.54 9.08 -12.80
N ALA A 37 0.83 9.48 -14.04
CA ALA A 37 2.19 9.38 -14.57
C ALA A 37 3.18 10.25 -13.78
N GLY A 38 4.27 9.64 -13.31
CA GLY A 38 5.35 10.35 -12.59
C GLY A 38 5.03 10.71 -11.13
N GLY A 39 3.97 10.17 -10.55
CA GLY A 39 3.59 10.38 -9.15
C GLY A 39 2.47 9.43 -8.72
N GLY A 40 1.78 9.77 -7.62
CA GLY A 40 0.62 9.02 -7.17
C GLY A 40 1.00 7.86 -6.24
N ALA A 41 0.49 6.67 -6.52
CA ALA A 41 0.63 5.47 -5.71
C ALA A 41 1.19 4.30 -6.51
N VAL A 42 1.96 3.42 -5.85
CA VAL A 42 2.39 2.15 -6.46
C VAL A 42 1.30 1.08 -6.34
N ALA A 43 0.48 1.18 -5.28
CA ALA A 43 -0.72 0.38 -5.09
C ALA A 43 -1.69 1.10 -4.14
N THR A 44 -2.97 0.80 -4.25
CA THR A 44 -4.01 1.23 -3.31
C THR A 44 -4.82 0.04 -2.84
N TRP A 45 -5.27 0.07 -1.58
CA TRP A 45 -6.10 -0.96 -0.99
C TRP A 45 -7.27 -0.29 -0.26
N GLY A 46 -8.45 -0.36 -0.88
CA GLY A 46 -9.63 0.37 -0.44
C GLY A 46 -10.94 -0.33 -0.82
N ASN A 47 -12.07 0.33 -0.56
CA ASN A 47 -13.40 -0.27 -0.67
C ASN A 47 -14.14 0.16 -1.94
N THR A 48 -14.78 -0.79 -2.61
CA THR A 48 -15.66 -0.58 -3.78
C THR A 48 -17.07 -0.16 -3.39
N THR A 49 -17.48 -0.36 -2.14
CA THR A 49 -18.86 -0.12 -1.67
C THR A 49 -18.90 0.78 -0.42
N LEU A 50 -20.11 1.02 0.07
CA LEU A 50 -20.37 1.55 1.41
C LEU A 50 -20.03 0.48 2.45
N GLY A 51 -19.08 0.78 3.35
CA GLY A 51 -18.65 -0.15 4.39
C GLY A 51 -18.89 0.38 5.80
N LEU A 52 -18.87 -0.53 6.77
CA LEU A 52 -18.86 -0.20 8.20
C LEU A 52 -17.43 0.11 8.67
N ASP A 53 -17.29 1.15 9.49
CA ASP A 53 -15.99 1.63 10.02
C ASP A 53 -15.24 0.54 10.83
N SER A 54 -15.96 -0.32 11.54
CA SER A 54 -15.35 -1.38 12.36
C SER A 54 -14.56 -2.41 11.55
N GLY A 55 -15.05 -2.79 10.37
CA GLY A 55 -14.36 -3.76 9.51
C GLY A 55 -13.13 -3.15 8.85
N HIS A 56 -13.22 -1.87 8.44
CA HIS A 56 -12.09 -1.12 7.88
C HIS A 56 -10.95 -0.97 8.89
N LYS A 57 -11.29 -0.68 10.15
CA LYS A 57 -10.32 -0.62 11.24
C LYS A 57 -9.57 -1.95 11.40
N ASN A 58 -10.28 -3.07 11.44
CA ASN A 58 -9.66 -4.39 11.58
C ASN A 58 -8.70 -4.70 10.42
N LEU A 59 -9.13 -4.46 9.17
CA LEU A 59 -8.29 -4.67 7.98
C LEU A 59 -6.99 -3.87 8.04
N ARG A 60 -7.09 -2.57 8.35
CA ARG A 60 -5.92 -1.68 8.45
C ARG A 60 -4.97 -2.08 9.58
N GLU A 61 -5.49 -2.39 10.76
CA GLU A 61 -4.66 -2.81 11.89
C GLU A 61 -3.92 -4.11 11.59
N ARG A 62 -4.59 -5.07 10.96
CA ARG A 62 -3.98 -6.37 10.63
C ARG A 62 -3.01 -6.28 9.45
N PHE A 63 -3.24 -5.38 8.50
CA PHE A 63 -2.27 -5.05 7.46
C PHE A 63 -0.97 -4.52 8.08
N PHE A 64 -1.07 -3.51 8.94
CA PHE A 64 0.13 -2.94 9.58
C PHE A 64 0.83 -3.93 10.51
N TYR A 65 0.08 -4.77 11.24
CA TYR A 65 0.68 -5.85 12.01
C TYR A 65 1.46 -6.84 11.13
N ALA A 66 0.92 -7.26 9.99
CA ALA A 66 1.61 -8.17 9.08
C ALA A 66 2.92 -7.57 8.56
N VAL A 67 2.90 -6.29 8.19
CA VAL A 67 4.06 -5.58 7.64
C VAL A 67 5.11 -5.30 8.70
N PHE A 68 4.72 -4.63 9.80
CA PHE A 68 5.67 -4.08 10.76
C PHE A 68 6.05 -5.05 11.88
N ASP A 69 5.09 -5.84 12.36
CA ASP A 69 5.33 -6.74 13.50
C ASP A 69 5.71 -8.15 13.04
N SER A 70 5.13 -8.63 11.93
CA SER A 70 5.40 -9.98 11.39
C SER A 70 6.45 -10.01 10.27
N GLY A 71 6.84 -8.85 9.74
CA GLY A 71 7.88 -8.73 8.70
C GLY A 71 7.47 -9.28 7.33
N VAL A 72 6.18 -9.43 7.05
CA VAL A 72 5.69 -9.87 5.73
C VAL A 72 5.63 -8.67 4.80
N THR A 73 6.36 -8.71 3.69
CA THR A 73 6.51 -7.57 2.78
C THR A 73 5.71 -7.70 1.49
N GLU A 74 5.41 -8.90 1.03
CA GLU A 74 4.64 -9.12 -0.19
C GLU A 74 3.17 -8.72 0.03
N LEU A 75 2.63 -7.85 -0.83
CA LEU A 75 1.30 -7.25 -0.64
C LEU A 75 0.17 -8.28 -0.61
N GLY A 76 0.20 -9.28 -1.49
CA GLY A 76 -0.81 -10.33 -1.57
C GLY A 76 -0.95 -11.09 -0.23
N PRO A 77 0.14 -11.67 0.30
CA PRO A 77 0.17 -12.28 1.62
C PRO A 77 -0.26 -11.35 2.77
N VAL A 78 0.19 -10.08 2.78
CA VAL A 78 -0.22 -9.09 3.79
C VAL A 78 -1.73 -8.87 3.78
N ILE A 79 -2.31 -8.66 2.59
CA ILE A 79 -3.75 -8.44 2.41
C ILE A 79 -4.54 -9.70 2.74
N GLY A 80 -4.05 -10.87 2.31
CA GLY A 80 -4.62 -12.16 2.65
C GLY A 80 -4.66 -12.36 4.16
N TYR A 81 -3.55 -12.09 4.86
CA TYR A 81 -3.51 -12.11 6.31
C TYR A 81 -4.55 -11.18 6.89
N ALA A 82 -4.60 -9.90 6.47
CA ALA A 82 -5.54 -8.91 6.99
C ALA A 82 -7.01 -9.33 6.83
N LYS A 83 -7.38 -9.89 5.67
CA LYS A 83 -8.73 -10.39 5.40
C LYS A 83 -9.12 -11.59 6.28
N LEU A 84 -8.18 -12.47 6.64
CA LEU A 84 -8.47 -13.67 7.46
C LEU A 84 -9.00 -13.38 8.89
N GLY A 85 -9.02 -12.12 9.33
CA GLY A 85 -9.46 -11.71 10.66
C GLY A 85 -10.73 -10.88 10.65
N LEU A 86 -11.37 -10.79 9.48
CA LEU A 86 -12.74 -10.33 9.40
C LEU A 86 -13.65 -11.30 10.17
N ASP A 87 -14.59 -10.73 10.92
CA ASP A 87 -15.61 -11.49 11.61
C ASP A 87 -16.84 -11.74 10.72
N SER A 88 -17.81 -12.49 11.23
CA SER A 88 -19.03 -12.81 10.50
C SER A 88 -19.90 -11.59 10.14
N ARG A 89 -19.63 -10.41 10.71
CA ARG A 89 -20.39 -9.18 10.45
C ARG A 89 -19.82 -8.35 9.31
N ASN A 90 -18.59 -8.64 8.89
CA ASN A 90 -17.86 -7.85 7.87
C ASN A 90 -17.36 -8.74 6.71
N LEU A 91 -18.02 -9.89 6.48
CA LEU A 91 -17.58 -10.85 5.44
C LEU A 91 -17.67 -10.27 4.03
N ASP A 92 -18.53 -9.28 3.80
CA ASP A 92 -18.62 -8.54 2.55
C ASP A 92 -17.31 -7.84 2.18
N LEU A 93 -16.48 -7.49 3.16
CA LEU A 93 -15.18 -6.87 2.93
C LEU A 93 -14.14 -7.80 2.29
N HIS A 94 -14.37 -9.12 2.29
CA HIS A 94 -13.55 -10.05 1.50
C HIS A 94 -13.62 -9.73 0.01
N ASP A 95 -14.82 -9.42 -0.49
CA ASP A 95 -15.09 -9.21 -1.91
C ASP A 95 -15.01 -7.73 -2.30
N THR A 96 -15.31 -6.83 -1.36
CA THR A 96 -15.48 -5.41 -1.66
C THR A 96 -14.23 -4.57 -1.39
N TYR A 97 -13.32 -5.04 -0.53
CA TYR A 97 -12.06 -4.35 -0.22
C TYR A 97 -10.92 -4.91 -1.09
N ILE A 98 -10.52 -4.15 -2.11
CA ILE A 98 -9.73 -4.65 -3.24
C ILE A 98 -8.40 -3.92 -3.38
N LEU A 99 -7.42 -4.65 -3.91
CA LEU A 99 -6.11 -4.11 -4.27
C LEU A 99 -6.17 -3.61 -5.72
N LEU A 100 -5.82 -2.35 -5.95
CA LEU A 100 -5.43 -1.87 -7.26
C LEU A 100 -3.90 -1.74 -7.28
N GLY A 101 -3.23 -2.63 -8.02
CA GLY A 101 -1.78 -2.75 -8.04
C GLY A 101 -1.34 -4.19 -8.28
N ASP A 102 -0.05 -4.46 -8.10
CA ASP A 102 0.51 -5.81 -8.24
C ASP A 102 0.52 -6.54 -6.87
N PRO A 103 -0.24 -7.64 -6.69
CA PRO A 103 -0.22 -8.41 -5.44
C PRO A 103 1.13 -9.08 -5.16
N ALA A 104 1.96 -9.32 -6.18
CA ALA A 104 3.28 -9.93 -6.01
C ALA A 104 4.37 -8.91 -5.64
N MET A 105 4.02 -7.64 -5.47
CA MET A 105 4.97 -6.60 -5.11
C MET A 105 5.39 -6.71 -3.65
N ASP A 106 6.70 -6.68 -3.40
CA ASP A 106 7.29 -6.50 -2.08
C ASP A 106 7.34 -5.02 -1.67
N LEU A 107 6.92 -4.76 -0.43
CA LEU A 107 7.12 -3.47 0.21
C LEU A 107 8.60 -3.21 0.45
N TYR A 108 9.10 -2.08 -0.05
CA TYR A 108 10.45 -1.63 0.23
C TYR A 108 10.52 -1.04 1.66
N MET A 109 10.82 -1.90 2.63
CA MET A 109 10.87 -1.56 4.07
C MET A 109 12.26 -1.11 4.55
N THR A 110 13.24 -1.04 3.66
CA THR A 110 14.60 -0.59 4.00
C THR A 110 14.56 0.89 4.38
N VAL A 111 14.65 1.16 5.67
CA VAL A 111 15.00 2.49 6.16
C VAL A 111 16.46 2.71 5.80
N VAL A 112 16.74 3.51 4.77
CA VAL A 112 18.11 3.96 4.49
C VAL A 112 18.49 4.86 5.66
N PRO A 113 19.43 4.47 6.54
CA PRO A 113 19.93 5.40 7.54
C PRO A 113 20.57 6.55 6.78
N TRP A 114 20.31 7.80 7.16
CA TRP A 114 20.94 8.98 6.55
C TRP A 114 22.47 9.03 6.73
N THR A 115 23.09 7.96 7.22
CA THR A 115 24.53 7.75 7.31
C THR A 115 24.95 6.72 6.27
N ASP A 116 25.04 7.13 5.01
CA ASP A 116 25.87 6.40 4.07
C ASP A 116 27.32 6.47 4.60
N GLU A 117 27.83 5.37 5.15
CA GLU A 117 29.27 5.23 5.39
C GLU A 117 29.95 5.15 4.01
N LEU A 118 30.34 6.31 3.49
CA LEU A 118 31.06 6.44 2.24
C LEU A 118 32.54 6.06 2.44
N PHE A 119 32.91 4.84 2.10
CA PHE A 119 34.32 4.40 2.09
C PHE A 119 35.00 4.87 0.78
N LEU A 120 35.70 6.00 0.85
CA LEU A 120 36.56 6.47 -0.25
C LEU A 120 37.97 5.87 -0.12
N PRO A 121 38.56 5.34 -1.22
CA PRO A 121 39.95 4.92 -1.21
C PRO A 121 40.88 6.14 -1.05
N LEU A 122 41.78 6.07 -0.07
CA LEU A 122 42.83 7.07 0.13
C LEU A 122 43.92 6.87 -0.93
N VAL A 123 43.94 7.71 -1.97
CA VAL A 123 45.04 7.73 -2.95
C VAL A 123 46.15 8.64 -2.43
N MET A 124 47.20 8.03 -1.86
CA MET A 124 48.44 8.76 -1.55
C MET A 124 49.33 8.82 -2.79
N ARG A 125 49.65 10.03 -3.25
CA ARG A 125 50.65 10.26 -4.30
C ARG A 125 52.04 10.10 -3.69
N GLY A 126 52.76 9.05 -4.10
CA GLY A 126 54.19 8.87 -3.76
C GLY A 126 55.04 9.96 -4.41
N GLY A 127 55.95 10.54 -3.62
CA GLY A 127 56.97 11.50 -4.07
C GLY A 127 58.20 10.83 -4.65
#